data_AF-X0WTW2-F1
#
_entry.id   AF-X0WTW2-F1
#
_cell.length_a   1.000
_cell.length_b   1.000
_cell.length_c   1.000
_cell.angle_alpha   90.00
_cell.angle_beta   90.00
_cell.angle_gamma   90.00
#
_symmetry.space_group_name_H-M   'P 1'
#
loop_
_entity.id
_entity.type
_entity.pdbx_description
1 polymer ?
#
loop_
_entity_poly.entity_id
_entity_poly.type
_entity_poly.pdbx_seq_one_letter_code
_entity_poly.pdbx_strand_id
1 'polypeptide(L)'
;PAFAGETLSYTLTVANVGPSDTTEVVLVDTLSMGARLISAIPSQGKDCQIERDDSSTDTVICGLGRLRSGETAAVTIVVAVDKSLTLARVEAITHSASVAAEQTDPNPGNNELMESIPVGALVED
;
A
#
# COMPACT_ATOMS: atom_id res chain seq x y z
N PRO A 1 -16.68 3.97 0.77
CA PRO A 1 -16.90 2.53 0.51
C PRO A 1 -16.40 2.21 -0.90
N ALA A 2 -16.04 0.95 -1.16
CA ALA A 2 -15.61 0.47 -2.47
C ALA A 2 -16.74 -0.32 -3.15
N PHE A 3 -16.99 -0.07 -4.43
CA PHE A 3 -17.98 -0.83 -5.21
C PHE A 3 -17.31 -1.71 -6.27
N ALA A 4 -17.96 -2.84 -6.58
CA ALA A 4 -17.45 -3.81 -7.54
C ALA A 4 -17.19 -3.16 -8.91
N GLY A 5 -15.99 -3.40 -9.47
CA GLY A 5 -15.61 -2.88 -10.78
C GLY A 5 -15.10 -1.42 -10.80
N GLU A 6 -15.09 -0.72 -9.67
CA GLU A 6 -14.45 0.59 -9.56
C GLU A 6 -12.93 0.49 -9.52
N THR A 7 -12.28 1.65 -9.62
CA THR A 7 -10.84 1.80 -9.37
C THR A 7 -10.65 2.67 -8.14
N LEU A 8 -9.78 2.25 -7.23
CA LEU A 8 -9.37 3.03 -6.07
C LEU A 8 -7.92 3.49 -6.28
N SER A 9 -7.60 4.68 -5.78
CA SER A 9 -6.23 5.17 -5.74
C SER A 9 -5.92 5.75 -4.37
N TYR A 10 -4.75 5.41 -3.84
CA TYR A 10 -4.24 5.90 -2.58
C TYR A 10 -2.74 6.21 -2.69
N THR A 11 -2.23 7.00 -1.74
CA THR A 11 -0.83 7.38 -1.69
C THR A 11 -0.26 7.09 -0.31
N LEU A 12 0.76 6.24 -0.26
CA LEU A 12 1.53 5.98 0.94
C LEU A 12 2.68 6.99 1.01
N THR A 13 2.85 7.64 2.16
CA THR A 13 3.94 8.60 2.39
C THR A 13 4.86 8.07 3.48
N VAL A 14 6.14 7.97 3.18
CA VAL A 14 7.21 7.58 4.10
C VAL A 14 8.02 8.82 4.46
N ALA A 15 8.22 9.07 5.74
CA ALA A 15 8.95 10.23 6.23
C ALA A 15 10.10 9.81 7.15
N ASN A 16 11.29 10.36 6.95
CA ASN A 16 12.37 10.24 7.92
C ASN A 16 12.24 11.35 8.97
N VAL A 17 11.65 11.02 10.11
CA VAL A 17 11.46 11.93 11.25
C VAL A 17 12.61 11.90 12.27
N GLY A 18 13.66 11.11 12.00
CA GLY A 18 14.85 11.02 12.83
C GLY A 18 15.84 12.16 12.60
N PRO A 19 16.85 12.31 13.48
CA PRO A 19 17.84 13.39 13.38
C PRO A 19 18.94 13.13 12.33
N SER A 20 19.00 11.92 11.77
CA SER A 20 20.04 11.47 10.84
C SER A 20 19.41 10.92 9.57
N ASP A 21 20.22 10.80 8.51
CA ASP A 21 19.78 10.23 7.25
C ASP A 21 19.53 8.72 7.35
N THR A 22 18.54 8.25 6.58
CA THR A 22 18.13 6.85 6.48
C THR A 22 18.40 6.32 5.08
N THR A 23 18.97 5.13 4.96
CA THR A 23 19.38 4.47 3.70
C THR A 23 18.67 3.13 3.52
N GLU A 24 18.65 2.67 2.26
CA GLU A 24 17.98 1.43 1.85
C GLU A 24 16.53 1.35 2.39
N VAL A 25 15.81 2.48 2.31
CA VAL A 25 14.41 2.54 2.70
C VAL A 25 13.59 1.69 1.73
N VAL A 26 12.84 0.74 2.26
CA VAL A 26 11.94 -0.14 1.53
C VAL A 26 10.54 -0.02 2.12
N LEU A 27 9.57 0.28 1.27
CA LEU A 27 8.15 0.19 1.59
C LEU A 27 7.62 -1.14 1.06
N VAL A 28 6.87 -1.86 1.88
CA VAL A 28 6.08 -3.03 1.50
C VAL A 28 4.61 -2.72 1.75
N ASP A 29 3.74 -2.94 0.78
CA ASP A 29 2.29 -2.80 0.93
C ASP A 29 1.57 -4.05 0.41
N THR A 30 0.79 -4.70 1.27
CA THR A 30 0.07 -5.93 0.95
C THR A 30 -1.41 -5.63 0.84
N LEU A 31 -1.97 -5.78 -0.36
CA LEU A 31 -3.39 -5.61 -0.67
C LEU A 31 -4.14 -6.93 -0.51
N SER A 32 -5.21 -6.94 0.28
CA SER A 32 -6.05 -8.11 0.49
C SER A 32 -6.88 -8.50 -0.73
N MET A 33 -7.48 -9.69 -0.67
CA MET A 33 -8.49 -10.13 -1.63
C MET A 33 -9.63 -9.12 -1.78
N GLY A 34 -10.16 -9.02 -3.01
CA GLY A 34 -11.28 -8.16 -3.39
C GLY A 34 -10.87 -7.01 -4.29
N ALA A 35 -9.57 -6.79 -4.47
CA ALA A 35 -9.01 -5.91 -5.47
C ALA A 35 -7.74 -6.51 -6.10
N ARG A 36 -7.27 -5.90 -7.19
CA ARG A 36 -5.98 -6.17 -7.83
C ARG A 36 -5.23 -4.90 -8.13
N LEU A 37 -3.93 -4.95 -7.98
CA LEU A 37 -3.04 -3.86 -8.32
C LEU A 37 -3.03 -3.61 -9.83
N ILE A 38 -3.29 -2.35 -10.20
CA ILE A 38 -3.08 -1.84 -11.56
C ILE A 38 -1.68 -1.27 -11.70
N SER A 39 -1.27 -0.40 -10.76
CA SER A 39 0.03 0.26 -10.78
C SER A 39 0.48 0.69 -9.40
N ALA A 40 1.80 0.69 -9.19
CA ALA A 40 2.47 1.33 -8.05
C ALA A 40 3.63 2.16 -8.58
N ILE A 41 3.63 3.46 -8.28
CA ILE A 41 4.62 4.42 -8.78
C ILE A 41 5.27 5.14 -7.61
N PRO A 42 6.57 4.90 -7.35
CA PRO A 42 7.30 5.60 -6.30
C PRO A 42 7.77 6.98 -6.80
N SER A 43 7.81 7.96 -5.90
CA SER A 43 8.29 9.32 -6.20
C SER A 43 9.81 9.40 -6.40
N GLN A 44 10.53 8.41 -5.88
CA GLN A 44 11.99 8.29 -5.94
C GLN A 44 12.41 6.82 -5.79
N GLY A 45 13.69 6.53 -6.05
CA GLY A 45 14.24 5.20 -5.94
C GLY A 45 14.01 4.36 -7.19
N LYS A 46 13.79 3.06 -7.01
CA LYS A 46 13.56 2.10 -8.10
C LYS A 46 12.06 1.81 -8.24
N ASP A 47 11.66 1.40 -9.44
CA ASP A 47 10.31 0.90 -9.68
C ASP A 47 9.95 -0.23 -8.70
N CYS A 48 8.67 -0.27 -8.31
CA CYS A 48 8.19 -1.25 -7.35
C CYS A 48 8.11 -2.65 -7.98
N GLN A 49 8.55 -3.65 -7.23
CA GLN A 49 8.35 -5.06 -7.55
C GLN A 49 6.98 -5.49 -7.06
N ILE A 50 6.26 -6.26 -7.88
CA ILE A 50 4.92 -6.74 -7.56
C ILE A 50 4.96 -8.26 -7.46
N GLU A 51 4.65 -8.77 -6.28
CA GLU A 51 4.44 -10.19 -6.02
C GLU A 51 2.94 -10.46 -5.98
N ARG A 52 2.49 -11.51 -6.64
CA ARG A 52 1.08 -11.91 -6.66
C ARG A 52 0.98 -13.36 -6.23
N ASP A 53 0.03 -13.65 -5.35
CA ASP A 53 -0.28 -15.02 -4.97
C ASP A 53 -1.60 -15.51 -5.60
N ASP A 54 -1.78 -16.83 -5.62
CA ASP A 54 -3.03 -17.46 -6.08
C ASP A 54 -4.21 -17.19 -5.13
N SER A 55 -3.94 -16.66 -3.93
CA SER A 55 -4.93 -16.33 -2.90
C SER A 55 -5.56 -14.95 -3.11
N SER A 56 -5.31 -14.30 -4.24
CA SER A 56 -5.83 -12.96 -4.57
C SER A 56 -5.22 -11.83 -3.75
N THR A 57 -4.01 -12.03 -3.23
CA THR A 57 -3.21 -11.01 -2.55
C THR A 57 -2.16 -10.46 -3.51
N ASP A 58 -2.04 -9.15 -3.57
CA ASP A 58 -0.96 -8.48 -4.30
C ASP A 58 -0.06 -7.74 -3.29
N THR A 59 1.25 -8.00 -3.34
CA THR A 59 2.25 -7.33 -2.51
C THR A 59 3.13 -6.41 -3.37
N VAL A 60 3.20 -5.15 -2.99
CA VAL A 60 4.00 -4.09 -3.61
C VAL A 60 5.26 -3.88 -2.78
N ILE A 61 6.44 -3.96 -3.39
CA ILE A 61 7.73 -3.75 -2.73
C ILE A 61 8.47 -2.64 -3.46
N CYS A 62 8.62 -1.48 -2.82
CA CYS A 62 9.25 -0.29 -3.40
C CYS A 62 10.54 0.06 -2.66
N GLY A 63 11.68 0.01 -3.36
CA GLY A 63 12.95 0.54 -2.84
C GLY A 63 13.03 2.05 -3.05
N LEU A 64 12.81 2.83 -1.99
CA LEU A 64 12.79 4.30 -2.00
C LEU A 64 14.20 4.91 -1.86
N GLY A 65 15.19 4.11 -1.46
CA GLY A 65 16.59 4.54 -1.37
C GLY A 65 16.87 5.37 -0.12
N ARG A 66 17.59 6.48 -0.26
CA ARG A 66 17.95 7.36 0.87
C ARG A 66 16.88 8.41 1.13
N LEU A 67 16.57 8.64 2.40
CA LEU A 67 15.81 9.78 2.89
C LEU A 67 16.64 10.56 3.90
N ARG A 68 16.96 11.83 3.61
CA ARG A 68 17.61 12.70 4.58
C ARG A 68 16.69 13.00 5.76
N SER A 69 17.27 13.45 6.87
CA SER A 69 16.46 13.92 8.01
C SER A 69 15.44 14.98 7.55
N GLY A 70 14.17 14.74 7.85
CA GLY A 70 13.03 15.58 7.46
C GLY A 70 12.51 15.39 6.03
N GLU A 71 13.11 14.49 5.24
CA GLU A 71 12.68 14.20 3.87
C GLU A 71 11.54 13.16 3.83
N THR A 72 10.76 13.22 2.76
CA THR A 72 9.65 12.31 2.50
C THR A 72 9.73 11.70 1.11
N ALA A 73 9.32 10.45 0.98
CA ALA A 73 9.01 9.79 -0.30
C ALA A 73 7.56 9.32 -0.31
N ALA A 74 6.98 9.16 -1.50
CA ALA A 74 5.62 8.70 -1.66
C ALA A 74 5.52 7.56 -2.67
N VAL A 75 4.52 6.69 -2.53
CA VAL A 75 4.14 5.68 -3.52
C VAL A 75 2.67 5.84 -3.83
N THR A 76 2.35 6.13 -5.09
CA THR A 76 0.97 6.19 -5.58
C THR A 76 0.55 4.81 -6.05
N ILE A 77 -0.50 4.27 -5.44
CA ILE A 77 -1.04 2.95 -5.74
C ILE A 77 -2.43 3.09 -6.35
N VAL A 78 -2.68 2.31 -7.40
CA VAL A 78 -3.98 2.23 -8.07
C VAL A 78 -4.39 0.76 -8.13
N VAL A 79 -5.62 0.47 -7.69
CA VAL A 79 -6.17 -0.88 -7.62
C VAL A 79 -7.54 -0.94 -8.29
N ALA A 80 -7.84 -2.04 -8.97
CA ALA A 80 -9.15 -2.37 -9.51
C ALA A 80 -9.91 -3.22 -8.49
N VAL A 81 -11.13 -2.83 -8.15
CA VAL A 81 -12.03 -3.63 -7.33
C VAL A 81 -12.61 -4.76 -8.19
N ASP A 82 -12.55 -6.00 -7.69
CA ASP A 82 -13.03 -7.16 -8.44
C ASP A 82 -14.51 -7.00 -8.82
N LYS A 83 -14.85 -7.20 -10.11
CA LYS A 83 -16.24 -7.08 -10.59
C LYS A 83 -17.20 -8.10 -9.99
N SER A 84 -16.67 -9.22 -9.51
CA SER A 84 -17.42 -10.29 -8.84
C SER A 84 -17.48 -10.12 -7.32
N LEU A 85 -16.96 -9.00 -6.79
CA LEU A 85 -16.96 -8.72 -5.37
C LEU A 85 -18.40 -8.63 -4.84
N THR A 86 -18.65 -9.34 -3.74
CA THR A 86 -19.93 -9.29 -3.03
C THR A 86 -19.69 -9.22 -1.53
N LEU A 87 -20.62 -8.59 -0.81
CA LEU A 87 -20.58 -8.51 0.66
C LEU A 87 -20.56 -9.88 1.34
N ALA A 88 -21.08 -10.92 0.69
CA ALA A 88 -21.03 -12.29 1.22
C ALA A 88 -19.62 -12.92 1.17
N ARG A 89 -18.70 -12.36 0.39
CA ARG A 89 -17.32 -12.85 0.24
C ARG A 89 -16.30 -11.97 0.93
N VAL A 90 -16.47 -10.65 0.84
CA VAL A 90 -15.52 -9.66 1.33
C VAL A 90 -16.31 -8.47 1.85
N GLU A 91 -16.15 -8.16 3.14
CA GLU A 91 -16.84 -7.03 3.78
C GLU A 91 -16.06 -5.72 3.65
N ALA A 92 -14.73 -5.80 3.53
CA ALA A 92 -13.84 -4.66 3.33
C ALA A 92 -12.61 -5.08 2.52
N ILE A 93 -12.11 -4.16 1.70
CA ILE A 93 -10.79 -4.27 1.06
C ILE A 93 -9.80 -3.67 2.04
N THR A 94 -8.75 -4.39 2.38
CA THR A 94 -7.72 -3.92 3.30
C THR A 94 -6.37 -3.84 2.60
N HIS A 95 -5.53 -2.94 3.07
CA HIS A 95 -4.11 -2.98 2.76
C HIS A 95 -3.29 -2.74 4.03
N SER A 96 -2.12 -3.36 4.10
CA SER A 96 -1.19 -3.25 5.22
C SER A 96 0.17 -2.86 4.68
N ALA A 97 0.65 -1.70 5.10
CA ALA A 97 1.93 -1.16 4.68
C ALA A 97 2.94 -1.20 5.83
N SER A 98 4.18 -1.56 5.51
CA SER A 98 5.31 -1.53 6.44
C SER A 98 6.53 -0.87 5.79
N VAL A 99 7.36 -0.22 6.60
CA VAL A 99 8.61 0.40 6.16
C VAL A 99 9.78 -0.21 6.92
N ALA A 100 10.83 -0.55 6.18
CA ALA A 100 12.11 -0.97 6.74
C ALA A 100 13.25 -0.10 6.16
N ALA A 101 14.33 0.00 6.92
CA ALA A 101 15.56 0.67 6.51
C ALA A 101 16.78 0.04 7.22
N GLU A 102 17.99 0.44 6.82
CA GLU A 102 19.22 -0.04 7.46
C GLU A 102 19.43 0.50 8.89
N GLN A 103 18.97 1.72 9.15
CA GLN A 103 19.11 2.38 10.45
C GLN A 103 18.10 1.81 11.44
N THR A 104 18.54 1.56 12.67
CA THR A 104 17.63 1.16 13.76
C THR A 104 16.68 2.30 14.11
N ASP A 105 15.38 2.03 13.98
CA ASP A 105 14.33 2.92 14.45
C ASP A 105 14.07 2.70 15.95
N PRO A 106 14.17 3.73 16.81
CA PRO A 106 13.84 3.61 18.23
C PRO A 106 12.33 3.40 18.51
N ASN A 107 11.46 3.63 17.54
CA ASN A 107 10.01 3.48 17.65
C ASN A 107 9.42 2.67 16.47
N PRO A 108 9.78 1.39 16.28
CA PRO A 108 9.39 0.63 15.09
C PRO A 108 7.87 0.51 14.85
N GLY A 109 7.04 0.73 15.88
CA GLY A 109 5.59 0.68 15.73
C GLY A 109 4.97 1.79 14.87
N ASN A 110 5.72 2.88 14.58
CA ASN A 110 5.26 3.91 13.66
C ASN A 110 5.57 3.61 12.17
N ASN A 111 6.21 2.47 11.90
CA ASN A 111 6.57 2.05 10.54
C ASN A 111 5.52 1.13 9.93
N GLU A 112 4.38 0.95 10.59
CA GLU A 112 3.30 0.05 10.20
C GLU A 112 1.99 0.84 10.07
N LEU A 113 1.22 0.52 9.04
CA LEU A 113 -0.11 1.06 8.78
C LEU A 113 -1.03 -0.08 8.31
N MET A 114 -2.28 -0.05 8.75
CA MET A 114 -3.35 -0.87 8.18
C MET A 114 -4.58 -0.02 7.97
N GLU A 115 -5.17 -0.09 6.78
CA GLU A 115 -6.41 0.59 6.44
C GLU A 115 -7.43 -0.40 5.88
N SER A 116 -8.72 -0.11 6.10
CA SER A 116 -9.83 -0.92 5.61
C SER A 116 -10.89 -0.04 4.96
N ILE A 117 -11.23 -0.35 3.71
CA ILE A 117 -12.25 0.32 2.93
C ILE A 117 -13.48 -0.61 2.88
N PRO A 118 -14.59 -0.26 3.56
CA PRO A 118 -15.79 -1.08 3.54
C PRO A 118 -16.34 -1.27 2.11
N VAL A 119 -16.76 -2.48 1.77
CA VAL A 119 -17.44 -2.77 0.51
C VAL A 119 -18.88 -2.25 0.58
N GLY A 120 -19.34 -1.62 -0.49
CA GLY A 120 -20.71 -1.15 -0.63
C GLY A 120 -21.57 -2.09 -1.49
N ALA A 121 -22.88 -2.05 -1.29
CA ALA A 121 -23.86 -2.66 -2.19
C ALA A 121 -24.52 -1.57 -3.04
N LEU A 122 -24.70 -1.84 -4.33
CA LEU A 122 -25.52 -1.01 -5.21
C LEU A 122 -26.97 -1.52 -5.16
N VAL A 123 -27.92 -0.58 -5.14
CA VAL A 123 -29.34 -0.86 -5.39
C VAL A 123 -29.65 -0.25 -6.75
N GLU A 124 -30.07 -1.09 -7.71
CA GLU A 124 -30.60 -0.63 -8.99
C GLU A 124 -32.13 -0.69 -8.92
N ASP A 125 -32.80 0.35 -9.43
CA ASP A 125 -34.27 0.45 -9.52
C ASP A 125 -34.85 -0.47 -10.61
#